data_AF-A0A4W4G786-F1
#
_entry.id   AF-A0A4W4G786-F1
#
_cell.length_a   1.000
_cell.length_b   1.000
_cell.length_c   1.000
_cell.angle_alpha   90.00
_cell.angle_beta   90.00
_cell.angle_gamma   90.00
#
_symmetry.space_group_name_H-M   'P 1'
#
loop_
_entity.id
_entity.type
_entity.pdbx_description
1 polymer ?
#
loop_
_entity_poly.entity_id
_entity_poly.type
_entity_poly.pdbx_seq_one_letter_code
_entity_poly.pdbx_strand_id
1 'polypeptide(L)'
;MDNNKHCRQDNCIHTPNSGQEDADNDGIGDQCDEDADGDGIKNVEDNCRLITNKDQQNSDTDSFGDACDNCPNVPNISQKDTDNNGVGDACDSDIDGDGIQNVLDNCPRVPNPMQTDRDGDGVGDACDSCPEISNPMQVLQSFHEAPDIDGDGHQDTRDNCPDIPNSSQLDSDNDGIGDDCDDDDDNDGIPDADSVAGFGPDNCRLIPNPNQKDSDGNGVGDVCENDFDNDAVLDLIDVCPESAEVTLTDFRAYQTVILDPEGETQIDPNWVVLNQGMEIVQTMNSDPGLAVGYTAFNGVDFEGTFHINTVTDDDYVGFIFGYQDSSSFYVVMWKQMEQTYWQTVPFRATAEPALQLKVVKSHTGPGEFLRNALWHTGDTQGEVKMLWRDPRNVGWKDKTSYRWHLSHRPQVGYIRVKLYEGTQLVADSDVVIDTNMRGGRLGVFCFSQENIIWSNLRYRCNDTIPDDFMAHHKQVLMHVQV
;
A
#
# COMPACT_ATOMS: atom_id res chain seq x y z
N MET A 1 21.50 8.08 -7.15
CA MET A 1 20.74 9.15 -7.85
C MET A 1 21.14 9.19 -9.31
N ASP A 2 20.30 8.67 -10.21
CA ASP A 2 20.51 8.79 -11.65
C ASP A 2 20.23 10.25 -12.08
N ASN A 3 21.27 11.07 -12.00
CA ASN A 3 21.26 12.51 -12.32
C ASN A 3 20.79 12.83 -13.74
N ASN A 4 20.56 11.82 -14.61
CA ASN A 4 20.17 12.03 -15.99
C ASN A 4 18.66 11.92 -16.23
N LYS A 5 17.89 11.23 -15.37
CA LYS A 5 16.43 11.11 -15.50
C LYS A 5 15.71 12.37 -15.01
N HIS A 6 16.05 12.87 -13.82
CA HIS A 6 15.38 14.03 -13.21
C HIS A 6 15.88 15.41 -13.69
N CYS A 7 16.80 15.44 -14.66
CA CYS A 7 17.33 16.68 -15.24
C CYS A 7 16.82 16.95 -16.66
N ARG A 8 16.01 16.04 -17.22
CA ARG A 8 15.31 16.25 -18.48
C ARG A 8 14.05 17.07 -18.23
N GLN A 9 13.55 17.70 -19.29
CA GLN A 9 12.29 18.42 -19.22
C GLN A 9 11.15 17.42 -19.03
N ASP A 10 10.23 17.76 -18.14
CA ASP A 10 8.97 17.06 -17.94
C ASP A 10 8.10 17.14 -19.21
N ASN A 11 7.67 15.98 -19.71
CA ASN A 11 6.80 15.84 -20.89
C ASN A 11 5.31 16.08 -20.58
N CYS A 12 4.89 16.22 -19.31
CA CYS A 12 3.57 16.69 -18.89
C CYS A 12 3.63 17.69 -17.72
N ILE A 13 4.11 18.92 -18.02
CA ILE A 13 4.36 20.01 -17.06
C ILE A 13 3.25 20.27 -16.00
N HIS A 14 1.98 20.00 -16.33
CA HIS A 14 0.83 20.30 -15.47
C HIS A 14 0.10 19.07 -14.90
N THR A 15 0.44 17.88 -15.36
CA THR A 15 -0.22 16.63 -14.97
C THR A 15 0.84 15.67 -14.48
N PRO A 16 0.85 15.31 -13.19
CA PRO A 16 1.86 14.41 -12.66
C PRO A 16 1.89 13.08 -13.41
N ASN A 17 3.05 12.73 -13.94
CA ASN A 17 3.32 11.49 -14.66
C ASN A 17 4.77 11.06 -14.38
N SER A 18 5.02 10.65 -13.14
CA SER A 18 6.38 10.46 -12.61
C SER A 18 7.25 9.44 -13.35
N GLY A 19 6.63 8.55 -14.14
CA GLY A 19 7.34 7.62 -15.03
C GLY A 19 7.74 8.22 -16.38
N GLN A 20 7.16 9.38 -16.74
CA GLN A 20 7.35 10.10 -18.00
C GLN A 20 7.10 9.23 -19.24
N GLU A 21 6.19 8.26 -19.14
CA GLU A 21 5.79 7.40 -20.26
C GLU A 21 5.30 8.26 -21.46
N ASP A 22 5.69 7.83 -22.66
CA ASP A 22 5.52 8.51 -23.95
C ASP A 22 5.56 7.41 -25.03
N ALA A 23 4.40 6.84 -25.33
CA ALA A 23 4.26 5.62 -26.11
C ALA A 23 4.66 5.82 -27.58
N ASP A 24 4.30 6.96 -28.17
CA ASP A 24 4.63 7.28 -29.57
C ASP A 24 5.96 8.04 -29.74
N ASN A 25 6.57 8.48 -28.64
CA ASN A 25 7.84 9.21 -28.56
C ASN A 25 7.80 10.58 -29.29
N ASP A 26 6.65 11.26 -29.31
CA ASP A 26 6.52 12.60 -29.88
C ASP A 26 7.04 13.72 -28.95
N GLY A 27 7.31 13.39 -27.68
CA GLY A 27 7.81 14.29 -26.65
C GLY A 27 6.73 14.89 -25.74
N ILE A 28 5.46 14.53 -25.94
CA ILE A 28 4.33 14.77 -25.04
C ILE A 28 4.11 13.47 -24.25
N GLY A 29 3.94 13.56 -22.94
CA GLY A 29 3.74 12.34 -22.14
C GLY A 29 2.32 11.79 -22.26
N ASP A 30 2.16 10.48 -22.09
CA ASP A 30 0.89 9.77 -22.26
C ASP A 30 -0.28 10.39 -21.46
N GLN A 31 0.02 10.96 -20.29
CA GLN A 31 -0.98 11.55 -19.39
C GLN A 31 -1.54 12.90 -19.82
N CYS A 32 -0.88 13.57 -20.76
CA CYS A 32 -1.30 14.87 -21.28
C CYS A 32 -1.37 14.91 -22.81
N ASP A 33 -1.14 13.77 -23.48
CA ASP A 33 -1.36 13.61 -24.90
C ASP A 33 -2.86 13.44 -25.24
N GLU A 34 -3.28 14.00 -26.37
CA GLU A 34 -4.61 13.75 -26.95
C GLU A 34 -4.69 12.44 -27.76
N ASP A 35 -3.56 11.92 -28.23
CA ASP A 35 -3.39 10.74 -29.12
C ASP A 35 -2.09 10.02 -28.72
N ALA A 36 -2.12 9.30 -27.60
CA ALA A 36 -0.92 8.86 -26.89
C ALA A 36 -0.08 7.82 -27.66
N ASP A 37 -0.68 7.09 -28.58
CA ASP A 37 0.02 6.12 -29.42
C ASP A 37 0.27 6.60 -30.87
N GLY A 38 -0.22 7.80 -31.21
CA GLY A 38 0.01 8.45 -32.50
C GLY A 38 -0.67 7.74 -33.68
N ASP A 39 -1.71 6.95 -33.44
CA ASP A 39 -2.42 6.23 -34.49
C ASP A 39 -3.42 7.12 -35.26
N GLY A 40 -3.69 8.32 -34.76
CA GLY A 40 -4.58 9.32 -35.35
C GLY A 40 -6.02 9.27 -34.83
N ILE A 41 -6.30 8.42 -33.85
CA ILE A 41 -7.57 8.32 -33.11
C ILE A 41 -7.33 8.93 -31.74
N LYS A 42 -8.25 9.81 -31.30
CA LYS A 42 -8.08 10.46 -30.01
C LYS A 42 -8.27 9.47 -28.88
N ASN A 43 -7.54 9.64 -27.79
CA ASN A 43 -7.63 8.80 -26.57
C ASN A 43 -9.06 8.56 -26.05
N VAL A 44 -9.98 9.51 -26.26
CA VAL A 44 -11.39 9.40 -25.82
C VAL A 44 -12.28 8.58 -26.76
N GLU A 45 -11.83 8.34 -27.99
CA GLU A 45 -12.50 7.55 -29.03
C GLU A 45 -11.75 6.24 -29.32
N ASP A 46 -10.56 6.07 -28.73
CA ASP A 46 -9.65 4.97 -28.95
C ASP A 46 -9.84 3.86 -27.90
N ASN A 47 -10.16 2.65 -28.36
CA ASN A 47 -10.29 1.47 -27.51
C ASN A 47 -8.95 0.79 -27.17
N CYS A 48 -7.81 1.28 -27.68
CA CYS A 48 -6.47 0.87 -27.30
C CYS A 48 -5.50 2.05 -27.18
N ARG A 49 -5.81 2.99 -26.28
CA ARG A 49 -5.09 4.26 -26.02
C ARG A 49 -3.55 4.26 -26.13
N LEU A 50 -2.88 3.14 -25.80
CA LEU A 50 -1.42 3.04 -25.77
C LEU A 50 -0.84 2.09 -26.83
N ILE A 51 -1.67 1.51 -27.69
CA ILE A 51 -1.28 0.52 -28.71
C ILE A 51 -2.02 0.78 -30.02
N THR A 52 -1.24 1.21 -31.02
CA THR A 52 -1.78 1.64 -32.33
C THR A 52 -2.72 0.62 -32.95
N ASN A 53 -3.97 1.01 -33.22
CA ASN A 53 -5.00 0.12 -33.77
C ASN A 53 -6.05 0.88 -34.59
N LYS A 54 -5.61 1.46 -35.71
CA LYS A 54 -6.46 2.28 -36.62
C LYS A 54 -7.75 1.62 -37.12
N ASP A 55 -7.88 0.30 -37.03
CA ASP A 55 -9.09 -0.42 -37.41
C ASP A 55 -10.16 -0.45 -36.30
N GLN A 56 -9.76 -0.16 -35.05
CA GLN A 56 -10.59 -0.16 -33.84
C GLN A 56 -11.40 -1.45 -33.69
N GLN A 57 -10.83 -2.57 -34.15
CA GLN A 57 -11.50 -3.86 -34.04
C GLN A 57 -11.67 -4.22 -32.56
N ASN A 58 -12.88 -4.62 -32.19
CA ASN A 58 -13.24 -5.06 -30.85
C ASN A 58 -14.31 -6.15 -30.99
N SER A 59 -13.90 -7.40 -30.81
CA SER A 59 -14.66 -8.59 -31.18
C SER A 59 -15.69 -9.00 -30.13
N ASP A 60 -15.47 -8.68 -28.86
CA ASP A 60 -16.36 -9.02 -27.76
C ASP A 60 -17.13 -7.83 -27.16
N THR A 61 -16.81 -6.62 -27.64
CA THR A 61 -17.47 -5.34 -27.35
C THR A 61 -17.27 -4.81 -25.94
N ASP A 62 -16.21 -5.23 -25.25
CA ASP A 62 -15.83 -4.63 -23.99
C ASP A 62 -15.09 -3.28 -24.20
N SER A 63 -14.45 -2.72 -23.18
CA SER A 63 -13.80 -1.40 -23.29
C SER A 63 -12.46 -1.42 -24.04
N PHE A 64 -11.86 -2.59 -24.28
CA PHE A 64 -10.55 -2.78 -24.88
C PHE A 64 -10.70 -3.31 -26.32
N GLY A 65 -9.90 -2.78 -27.25
CA GLY A 65 -9.85 -3.30 -28.62
C GLY A 65 -9.00 -4.57 -28.73
N ASP A 66 -9.21 -5.37 -29.78
CA ASP A 66 -8.52 -6.65 -30.03
C ASP A 66 -6.98 -6.51 -30.02
N ALA A 67 -6.45 -5.30 -30.24
CA ALA A 67 -5.01 -5.02 -30.28
C ALA A 67 -4.35 -4.92 -28.88
N CYS A 68 -5.13 -4.61 -27.85
CA CYS A 68 -4.67 -4.42 -26.48
C CYS A 68 -5.44 -5.26 -25.46
N ASP A 69 -6.42 -6.03 -25.91
CA ASP A 69 -7.20 -6.94 -25.09
C ASP A 69 -6.46 -8.28 -24.92
N ASN A 70 -6.19 -8.66 -23.67
CA ASN A 70 -5.59 -9.96 -23.34
C ASN A 70 -6.58 -11.13 -23.40
N CYS A 71 -7.87 -10.87 -23.62
CA CYS A 71 -8.90 -11.83 -23.94
C CYS A 71 -9.84 -11.38 -25.09
N PRO A 72 -9.35 -11.27 -26.35
CA PRO A 72 -10.06 -10.62 -27.47
C PRO A 72 -11.46 -11.15 -27.84
N ASN A 73 -11.93 -12.23 -27.23
CA ASN A 73 -13.24 -12.84 -27.52
C ASN A 73 -14.10 -13.05 -26.26
N VAL A 74 -13.65 -12.57 -25.09
CA VAL A 74 -14.30 -12.78 -23.80
C VAL A 74 -14.23 -11.48 -22.99
N PRO A 75 -15.36 -10.77 -22.79
CA PRO A 75 -15.35 -9.45 -22.15
C PRO A 75 -14.70 -9.48 -20.77
N ASN A 76 -13.68 -8.67 -20.55
CA ASN A 76 -12.91 -8.61 -19.32
C ASN A 76 -12.31 -7.20 -19.10
N ILE A 77 -13.18 -6.25 -18.74
CA ILE A 77 -12.82 -4.83 -18.48
C ILE A 77 -11.66 -4.67 -17.46
N SER A 78 -11.45 -5.62 -16.55
CA SER A 78 -10.33 -5.54 -15.60
C SER A 78 -8.97 -5.86 -16.21
N GLN A 79 -8.93 -6.50 -17.39
CA GLN A 79 -7.73 -6.98 -18.08
C GLN A 79 -6.76 -7.74 -17.14
N LYS A 80 -7.30 -8.38 -16.10
CA LYS A 80 -6.50 -9.08 -15.09
C LYS A 80 -5.80 -10.28 -15.72
N ASP A 81 -4.50 -10.39 -15.47
CA ASP A 81 -3.61 -11.47 -15.91
C ASP A 81 -2.71 -11.83 -14.72
N THR A 82 -3.06 -12.91 -14.00
CA THR A 82 -2.48 -13.25 -12.70
C THR A 82 -1.03 -13.73 -12.84
N ASP A 83 -0.69 -14.47 -13.88
CA ASP A 83 0.67 -15.00 -14.13
C ASP A 83 1.50 -14.12 -15.09
N ASN A 84 0.90 -13.06 -15.64
CA ASN A 84 1.49 -12.12 -16.60
C ASN A 84 2.01 -12.80 -17.88
N ASN A 85 1.34 -13.87 -18.32
CA ASN A 85 1.72 -14.59 -19.54
C ASN A 85 1.20 -13.90 -20.83
N GLY A 86 0.37 -12.87 -20.70
CA GLY A 86 -0.27 -12.13 -21.79
C GLY A 86 -1.67 -12.62 -22.17
N VAL A 87 -2.21 -13.62 -21.48
CA VAL A 87 -3.57 -14.14 -21.60
C VAL A 87 -4.33 -13.77 -20.34
N GLY A 88 -5.45 -13.07 -20.48
CA GLY A 88 -6.22 -12.64 -19.30
C GLY A 88 -6.88 -13.80 -18.56
N ASP A 89 -7.07 -13.62 -17.24
CA ASP A 89 -7.74 -14.56 -16.34
C ASP A 89 -9.10 -15.06 -16.89
N ALA A 90 -9.81 -14.20 -17.65
CA ALA A 90 -11.14 -14.49 -18.18
C ALA A 90 -11.14 -15.56 -19.27
N CYS A 91 -10.02 -15.73 -19.96
CA CYS A 91 -9.86 -16.68 -21.07
C CYS A 91 -8.70 -17.66 -20.88
N ASP A 92 -7.95 -17.55 -19.78
CA ASP A 92 -6.94 -18.53 -19.39
C ASP A 92 -7.57 -19.78 -18.76
N SER A 93 -7.03 -20.94 -19.10
CA SER A 93 -7.38 -22.25 -18.52
C SER A 93 -6.51 -22.66 -17.32
N ASP A 94 -5.44 -21.91 -17.06
CA ASP A 94 -4.43 -22.09 -16.01
C ASP A 94 -3.97 -20.69 -15.55
N ILE A 95 -4.78 -20.06 -14.71
CA ILE A 95 -4.70 -18.61 -14.43
C ILE A 95 -3.41 -18.22 -13.69
N ASP A 96 -2.83 -19.14 -12.92
CA ASP A 96 -1.61 -18.88 -12.16
C ASP A 96 -0.35 -19.52 -12.77
N GLY A 97 -0.51 -20.24 -13.89
CA GLY A 97 0.61 -20.76 -14.68
C GLY A 97 1.40 -21.86 -13.98
N ASP A 98 0.80 -22.55 -13.01
CA ASP A 98 1.47 -23.58 -12.22
C ASP A 98 1.51 -24.96 -12.93
N GLY A 99 0.80 -25.06 -14.06
CA GLY A 99 0.71 -26.24 -14.91
C GLY A 99 -0.54 -27.10 -14.65
N ILE A 100 -1.46 -26.66 -13.80
CA ILE A 100 -2.68 -27.36 -13.41
C ILE A 100 -3.88 -26.53 -13.85
N GLN A 101 -4.81 -27.18 -14.56
CA GLN A 101 -5.98 -26.46 -15.06
C GLN A 101 -6.85 -25.94 -13.91
N ASN A 102 -7.40 -24.74 -14.05
CA ASN A 102 -8.27 -24.07 -13.05
C ASN A 102 -9.34 -24.97 -12.41
N VAL A 103 -9.89 -25.92 -13.17
CA VAL A 103 -10.96 -26.83 -12.72
C VAL A 103 -10.47 -28.04 -11.92
N LEU A 104 -9.16 -28.31 -11.96
CA LEU A 104 -8.47 -29.38 -11.24
C LEU A 104 -7.61 -28.84 -10.10
N ASP A 105 -7.39 -27.53 -10.09
CA ASP A 105 -6.52 -26.83 -9.16
C ASP A 105 -7.26 -26.51 -7.85
N ASN A 106 -6.66 -26.86 -6.71
CA ASN A 106 -7.16 -26.49 -5.39
C ASN A 106 -6.74 -25.08 -4.92
N CYS A 107 -5.90 -24.39 -5.70
CA CYS A 107 -5.58 -22.96 -5.58
C CYS A 107 -5.51 -22.25 -6.95
N PRO A 108 -6.62 -22.07 -7.68
CA PRO A 108 -6.65 -21.61 -9.08
C PRO A 108 -6.06 -20.21 -9.40
N ARG A 109 -5.44 -19.53 -8.44
CA ARG A 109 -4.90 -18.17 -8.53
C ARG A 109 -3.57 -18.03 -7.78
N VAL A 110 -3.05 -19.10 -7.20
CA VAL A 110 -1.82 -19.08 -6.38
C VAL A 110 -0.99 -20.29 -6.77
N PRO A 111 0.16 -20.10 -7.45
CA PRO A 111 0.89 -21.21 -8.02
C PRO A 111 1.26 -22.24 -6.95
N ASN A 112 0.72 -23.45 -7.07
CA ASN A 112 0.99 -24.53 -6.13
C ASN A 112 1.11 -25.89 -6.84
N PRO A 113 2.18 -26.11 -7.63
CA PRO A 113 2.32 -27.31 -8.49
C PRO A 113 2.25 -28.65 -7.74
N MET A 114 2.43 -28.62 -6.42
CA MET A 114 2.38 -29.79 -5.55
C MET A 114 0.96 -30.15 -5.07
N GLN A 115 -0.01 -29.23 -5.20
CA GLN A 115 -1.42 -29.40 -4.79
C GLN A 115 -1.58 -29.97 -3.37
N THR A 116 -0.71 -29.55 -2.46
CA THR A 116 -0.78 -29.97 -1.06
C THR A 116 -2.07 -29.44 -0.45
N ASP A 117 -2.79 -30.32 0.25
CA ASP A 117 -4.02 -30.03 1.00
C ASP A 117 -3.95 -30.87 2.27
N ARG A 118 -3.39 -30.28 3.34
CA ARG A 118 -3.04 -30.97 4.57
C ARG A 118 -4.26 -31.40 5.38
N ASP A 119 -5.29 -30.57 5.42
CA ASP A 119 -6.48 -30.79 6.23
C ASP A 119 -7.65 -31.45 5.46
N GLY A 120 -7.54 -31.53 4.13
CA GLY A 120 -8.46 -32.20 3.23
C GLY A 120 -9.76 -31.43 3.01
N ASP A 121 -9.75 -30.11 3.11
CA ASP A 121 -10.94 -29.27 2.99
C ASP A 121 -11.29 -28.90 1.53
N GLY A 122 -10.37 -29.17 0.60
CA GLY A 122 -10.50 -28.92 -0.82
C GLY A 122 -9.88 -27.60 -1.30
N VAL A 123 -9.25 -26.84 -0.41
CA VAL A 123 -8.43 -25.65 -0.69
C VAL A 123 -6.98 -26.00 -0.44
N GLY A 124 -6.08 -25.66 -1.37
CA GLY A 124 -4.67 -26.01 -1.23
C GLY A 124 -3.97 -25.15 -0.18
N ASP A 125 -2.97 -25.72 0.48
CA ASP A 125 -2.19 -25.06 1.55
C ASP A 125 -1.66 -23.67 1.17
N ALA A 126 -1.37 -23.45 -0.11
CA ALA A 126 -0.81 -22.20 -0.64
C ALA A 126 -1.81 -21.03 -0.63
N CYS A 127 -3.11 -21.32 -0.72
CA CYS A 127 -4.18 -20.34 -0.75
C CYS A 127 -5.21 -20.55 0.37
N ASP A 128 -4.98 -21.52 1.25
CA ASP A 128 -5.82 -21.79 2.39
C ASP A 128 -5.51 -20.81 3.52
N SER A 129 -6.54 -20.11 3.96
CA SER A 129 -6.48 -19.22 5.13
C SER A 129 -6.24 -19.96 6.44
N CYS A 130 -6.50 -21.28 6.52
CA CYS A 130 -6.27 -22.14 7.67
C CYS A 130 -5.72 -23.54 7.28
N PRO A 131 -4.45 -23.65 6.81
CA PRO A 131 -3.88 -24.90 6.25
C PRO A 131 -3.82 -26.15 7.15
N GLU A 132 -4.28 -26.04 8.39
CA GLU A 132 -4.29 -27.10 9.40
C GLU A 132 -5.72 -27.43 9.88
N ILE A 133 -6.74 -26.68 9.45
CA ILE A 133 -8.08 -26.74 10.00
C ILE A 133 -9.14 -26.55 8.92
N SER A 134 -9.81 -27.66 8.60
CA SER A 134 -10.79 -27.70 7.51
C SER A 134 -11.83 -26.58 7.58
N ASN A 135 -11.77 -25.68 6.60
CA ASN A 135 -12.63 -24.53 6.42
C ASN A 135 -12.99 -24.34 4.93
N PRO A 136 -13.72 -25.29 4.29
CA PRO A 136 -13.90 -25.32 2.83
C PRO A 136 -14.52 -24.05 2.20
N MET A 137 -15.15 -23.21 3.01
CA MET A 137 -15.75 -21.95 2.55
C MET A 137 -14.76 -20.77 2.60
N GLN A 138 -13.54 -20.98 3.12
CA GLN A 138 -12.52 -19.94 3.38
C GLN A 138 -13.08 -18.76 4.18
N VAL A 139 -14.18 -19.01 4.88
CA VAL A 139 -14.72 -18.12 5.90
C VAL A 139 -14.03 -18.57 7.16
N LEU A 140 -13.35 -17.62 7.82
CA LEU A 140 -12.97 -17.75 9.21
C LEU A 140 -14.28 -17.96 10.00
N GLN A 141 -14.75 -19.21 10.13
CA GLN A 141 -15.57 -19.55 11.27
C GLN A 141 -14.77 -19.04 12.44
N SER A 142 -15.41 -18.24 13.28
CA SER A 142 -14.85 -17.65 14.47
C SER A 142 -14.23 -18.71 15.39
N PHE A 143 -13.06 -19.21 15.01
CA PHE A 143 -11.93 -19.26 15.91
C PHE A 143 -11.97 -17.91 16.57
N HIS A 144 -12.29 -17.92 17.86
CA HIS A 144 -12.08 -16.80 18.76
C HIS A 144 -10.92 -15.97 18.22
N GLU A 145 -11.14 -14.66 18.05
CA GLU A 145 -10.09 -13.64 17.93
C GLU A 145 -8.80 -14.24 18.46
N ALA A 146 -7.99 -14.82 17.55
CA ALA A 146 -6.73 -15.37 17.99
C ALA A 146 -6.01 -14.15 18.52
N PRO A 147 -5.52 -14.22 19.77
CA PRO A 147 -4.84 -13.07 20.33
C PRO A 147 -3.75 -12.63 19.36
N ASP A 148 -3.70 -11.33 19.15
CA ASP A 148 -2.59 -10.57 18.60
C ASP A 148 -2.25 -9.66 19.79
N ILE A 149 -1.40 -10.18 20.67
CA ILE A 149 -1.16 -9.58 21.99
C ILE A 149 -0.37 -8.28 21.90
N ASP A 150 0.50 -8.18 20.90
CA ASP A 150 1.38 -7.03 20.69
C ASP A 150 0.77 -5.99 19.72
N GLY A 151 -0.23 -6.38 18.94
CA GLY A 151 -1.06 -5.53 18.09
C GLY A 151 -0.44 -5.20 16.74
N ASP A 152 0.48 -6.02 16.24
CA ASP A 152 1.23 -5.79 15.01
C ASP A 152 0.48 -6.23 13.75
N GLY A 153 -0.61 -7.00 13.90
CA GLY A 153 -1.48 -7.47 12.82
C GLY A 153 -1.30 -8.94 12.45
N HIS A 154 -0.31 -9.62 13.04
CA HIS A 154 -0.13 -11.05 12.98
C HIS A 154 -0.73 -11.69 14.25
N GLN A 155 -1.34 -12.86 14.10
CA GLN A 155 -1.90 -13.56 15.24
C GLN A 155 -0.77 -14.29 15.96
N ASP A 156 -0.80 -14.40 17.30
CA ASP A 156 0.27 -15.02 18.12
C ASP A 156 0.73 -16.42 17.61
N THR A 157 -0.12 -17.14 16.88
CA THR A 157 0.18 -18.48 16.32
C THR A 157 0.89 -18.47 14.97
N ARG A 158 0.98 -17.30 14.33
CA ARG A 158 1.58 -17.04 13.01
C ARG A 158 2.61 -15.93 13.05
N ASP A 159 2.91 -15.44 14.24
CA ASP A 159 3.84 -14.37 14.50
C ASP A 159 5.18 -14.99 14.95
N ASN A 160 6.28 -14.62 14.26
CA ASN A 160 7.62 -15.05 14.62
C ASN A 160 8.20 -14.30 15.84
N CYS A 161 7.54 -13.24 16.32
CA CYS A 161 7.83 -12.53 17.57
C CYS A 161 6.57 -12.16 18.38
N PRO A 162 5.82 -13.13 18.94
CA PRO A 162 4.49 -12.90 19.52
C PRO A 162 4.34 -11.85 20.63
N ASP A 163 5.43 -11.36 21.24
CA ASP A 163 5.39 -10.38 22.33
C ASP A 163 6.01 -9.01 21.91
N ILE A 164 6.55 -8.89 20.69
CA ILE A 164 7.30 -7.71 20.21
C ILE A 164 6.80 -7.32 18.81
N PRO A 165 6.17 -6.14 18.64
CA PRO A 165 5.56 -5.79 17.38
C PRO A 165 6.54 -5.73 16.22
N ASN A 166 6.35 -6.58 15.22
CA ASN A 166 7.20 -6.71 14.05
C ASN A 166 6.39 -7.07 12.80
N SER A 167 5.48 -6.19 12.40
CA SER A 167 4.60 -6.39 11.23
C SER A 167 5.31 -6.81 9.94
N SER A 168 6.60 -6.49 9.79
CA SER A 168 7.45 -6.91 8.66
C SER A 168 7.82 -8.40 8.67
N GLN A 169 7.84 -9.05 9.84
CA GLN A 169 8.16 -10.46 10.06
C GLN A 169 9.50 -10.88 9.44
N LEU A 170 10.50 -10.00 9.45
CA LEU A 170 11.86 -10.34 9.02
C LEU A 170 12.42 -11.48 9.89
N ASP A 171 13.12 -12.40 9.24
CA ASP A 171 13.75 -13.61 9.80
C ASP A 171 14.97 -13.92 8.90
N SER A 172 16.06 -13.20 9.17
CA SER A 172 17.23 -13.08 8.29
C SER A 172 17.97 -14.42 8.12
N ASP A 173 18.01 -15.26 9.15
CA ASP A 173 18.62 -16.59 9.10
C ASP A 173 17.65 -17.75 8.84
N ASN A 174 16.34 -17.47 8.82
CA ASN A 174 15.26 -18.41 8.58
C ASN A 174 15.17 -19.53 9.62
N ASP A 175 15.46 -19.25 10.89
CA ASP A 175 15.34 -20.20 11.99
C ASP A 175 13.93 -20.23 12.63
N GLY A 176 13.09 -19.25 12.28
CA GLY A 176 11.71 -19.10 12.73
C GLY A 176 11.52 -18.17 13.93
N ILE A 177 12.59 -17.52 14.40
CA ILE A 177 12.56 -16.39 15.33
C ILE A 177 12.72 -15.12 14.50
N GLY A 178 11.88 -14.10 14.72
CA GLY A 178 12.00 -12.86 13.95
C GLY A 178 13.12 -11.95 14.47
N ASP A 179 13.72 -11.16 13.58
CA ASP A 179 14.86 -10.28 13.88
C ASP A 179 14.60 -9.31 15.06
N ASP A 180 13.36 -8.81 15.21
CA ASP A 180 13.00 -7.90 16.32
C ASP A 180 13.01 -8.57 17.71
N CYS A 181 13.02 -9.91 17.77
CA CYS A 181 13.06 -10.69 19.00
C CYS A 181 14.19 -11.75 19.04
N ASP A 182 15.06 -11.76 18.04
CA ASP A 182 16.31 -12.52 18.04
C ASP A 182 17.44 -11.72 18.70
N ASP A 183 18.40 -12.43 19.29
CA ASP A 183 19.64 -11.87 19.80
C ASP A 183 20.83 -12.13 18.84
N ASP A 184 20.66 -12.92 17.76
CA ASP A 184 21.67 -13.35 16.76
C ASP A 184 21.02 -13.51 15.36
N ASP A 185 20.57 -12.41 14.74
CA ASP A 185 19.79 -12.32 13.47
C ASP A 185 20.34 -13.13 12.28
N ASP A 186 21.66 -13.40 12.24
CA ASP A 186 22.33 -14.13 11.15
C ASP A 186 22.88 -15.51 11.56
N ASN A 187 22.67 -15.91 12.82
CA ASN A 187 23.09 -17.17 13.41
C ASN A 187 24.60 -17.46 13.25
N ASP A 188 25.46 -16.44 13.20
CA ASP A 188 26.91 -16.57 13.06
C ASP A 188 27.63 -16.84 14.40
N GLY A 189 26.90 -16.68 15.52
CA GLY A 189 27.34 -16.89 16.89
C GLY A 189 27.88 -15.64 17.58
N ILE A 190 27.71 -14.46 16.99
CA ILE A 190 28.03 -13.15 17.54
C ILE A 190 26.72 -12.36 17.75
N PRO A 191 26.33 -12.04 18.99
CA PRO A 191 25.04 -11.37 19.22
C PRO A 191 24.91 -9.96 18.61
N ASP A 192 23.69 -9.54 18.29
CA ASP A 192 23.39 -8.25 17.65
C ASP A 192 23.54 -7.05 18.59
N ALA A 193 23.38 -7.27 19.89
CA ALA A 193 23.41 -6.22 20.90
C ALA A 193 24.25 -6.63 22.12
N ASP A 194 25.17 -5.76 22.55
CA ASP A 194 25.72 -5.85 23.90
C ASP A 194 24.76 -5.20 24.89
N SER A 195 24.25 -6.00 25.83
CA SER A 195 23.44 -5.61 27.00
C SER A 195 23.94 -4.38 27.79
N VAL A 196 25.17 -3.90 27.53
CA VAL A 196 25.82 -2.78 28.21
C VAL A 196 26.09 -1.56 27.32
N ALA A 197 26.25 -1.70 25.99
CA ALA A 197 26.87 -0.66 25.15
C ALA A 197 26.00 -0.07 24.02
N GLY A 198 24.86 -0.67 23.68
CA GLY A 198 23.92 -0.15 22.66
C GLY A 198 24.45 -0.19 21.21
N PHE A 199 25.65 -0.71 20.99
CA PHE A 199 26.15 -1.21 19.71
C PHE A 199 26.54 -2.67 19.93
N GLY A 200 26.12 -3.56 19.03
CA GLY A 200 26.42 -4.99 19.08
C GLY A 200 27.89 -5.33 19.03
N PRO A 201 28.30 -6.51 19.54
CA PRO A 201 29.56 -7.11 19.14
C PRO A 201 29.56 -7.52 17.66
N ASP A 202 28.40 -7.71 17.03
CA ASP A 202 28.28 -7.94 15.59
C ASP A 202 28.34 -6.62 14.80
N ASN A 203 29.25 -6.55 13.83
CA ASN A 203 29.39 -5.44 12.90
C ASN A 203 28.71 -5.66 11.54
N CYS A 204 28.07 -6.81 11.31
CA CYS A 204 27.22 -7.09 10.15
C CYS A 204 26.00 -7.94 10.53
N ARG A 205 25.07 -7.34 11.28
CA ARG A 205 23.87 -7.97 11.87
C ARG A 205 23.14 -9.00 11.00
N LEU A 206 23.03 -8.75 9.69
CA LEU A 206 22.23 -9.57 8.78
C LEU A 206 23.06 -10.48 7.87
N ILE A 207 24.40 -10.46 7.99
CA ILE A 207 25.31 -11.17 7.08
C ILE A 207 26.37 -11.96 7.86
N PRO A 208 26.31 -13.31 7.83
CA PRO A 208 27.18 -14.17 8.64
C PRO A 208 28.66 -13.87 8.45
N ASN A 209 29.31 -13.36 9.50
CA ASN A 209 30.71 -12.97 9.45
C ASN A 209 31.49 -13.24 10.77
N PRO A 210 31.69 -14.51 11.20
CA PRO A 210 32.22 -14.84 12.53
C PRO A 210 33.64 -14.32 12.87
N ASN A 211 34.33 -13.75 11.87
CA ASN A 211 35.65 -13.13 12.02
C ASN A 211 35.59 -11.63 12.32
N GLN A 212 34.42 -11.00 12.20
CA GLN A 212 34.14 -9.60 12.53
C GLN A 212 35.18 -8.65 11.92
N LYS A 213 35.56 -8.92 10.65
CA LYS A 213 36.60 -8.18 9.96
C LYS A 213 36.09 -6.81 9.53
N ASP A 214 36.59 -5.77 10.18
CA ASP A 214 36.44 -4.36 9.82
C ASP A 214 37.85 -3.77 9.57
N SER A 215 38.16 -3.49 8.30
CA SER A 215 39.49 -3.05 7.86
C SER A 215 39.74 -1.56 8.08
N ASP A 216 38.69 -0.72 8.13
CA ASP A 216 38.82 0.73 8.25
C ASP A 216 38.48 1.26 9.65
N GLY A 217 37.89 0.42 10.50
CA GLY A 217 37.55 0.68 11.90
C GLY A 217 36.33 1.57 12.06
N ASN A 218 35.42 1.61 11.07
CA ASN A 218 34.25 2.47 11.11
C ASN A 218 33.08 1.87 11.92
N GLY A 219 33.17 0.59 12.32
CA GLY A 219 32.16 -0.12 13.09
C GLY A 219 31.16 -0.95 12.27
N VAL A 220 31.25 -0.90 10.94
CA VAL A 220 30.55 -1.76 9.97
C VAL A 220 31.56 -2.78 9.43
N GLY A 221 31.18 -4.04 9.32
CA GLY A 221 32.07 -5.08 8.83
C GLY A 221 32.29 -4.99 7.32
N ASP A 222 33.47 -5.42 6.87
CA ASP A 222 33.88 -5.35 5.45
C ASP A 222 32.90 -6.04 4.49
N VAL A 223 32.11 -7.02 4.98
CA VAL A 223 31.19 -7.81 4.16
C VAL A 223 29.86 -7.11 3.89
N CYS A 224 29.40 -6.23 4.80
CA CYS A 224 28.14 -5.50 4.74
C CYS A 224 28.32 -3.99 4.49
N GLU A 225 29.55 -3.53 4.22
CA GLU A 225 29.96 -2.12 4.18
C GLU A 225 29.12 -1.19 3.29
N ASN A 226 28.44 -1.69 2.25
CA ASN A 226 27.64 -0.83 1.34
C ASN A 226 26.27 -1.43 1.00
N ASP A 227 25.96 -2.58 1.58
CA ASP A 227 24.82 -3.44 1.27
C ASP A 227 24.61 -4.27 2.54
N PHE A 228 23.85 -3.70 3.47
CA PHE A 228 23.77 -4.19 4.84
C PHE A 228 22.93 -5.46 4.99
N ASP A 229 21.93 -5.65 4.14
CA ASP A 229 21.03 -6.81 4.10
C ASP A 229 21.32 -7.79 2.94
N ASN A 230 22.34 -7.52 2.12
CA ASN A 230 22.83 -8.40 1.06
C ASN A 230 21.81 -8.68 -0.05
N ASP A 231 20.95 -7.70 -0.36
CA ASP A 231 19.92 -7.81 -1.39
C ASP A 231 20.38 -7.34 -2.78
N ALA A 232 21.67 -6.98 -2.90
CA ALA A 232 22.34 -6.44 -4.07
C ALA A 232 21.96 -4.99 -4.44
N VAL A 233 21.31 -4.27 -3.55
CA VAL A 233 21.04 -2.84 -3.64
C VAL A 233 21.85 -2.10 -2.58
N LEU A 234 22.43 -0.95 -2.98
CA LEU A 234 23.33 -0.23 -2.08
C LEU A 234 22.51 0.58 -1.07
N ASP A 235 22.93 0.64 0.20
CA ASP A 235 22.22 1.34 1.30
C ASP A 235 21.80 2.79 0.96
N LEU A 236 22.60 3.47 0.12
CA LEU A 236 22.35 4.85 -0.30
C LEU A 236 21.11 5.01 -1.19
N ILE A 237 20.75 3.96 -1.93
CA ILE A 237 19.60 3.92 -2.83
C ILE A 237 18.53 2.93 -2.37
N ASP A 238 18.85 2.09 -1.39
CA ASP A 238 17.90 1.19 -0.76
C ASP A 238 16.88 1.95 0.09
N VAL A 239 15.61 1.57 -0.06
CA VAL A 239 14.50 2.14 0.72
C VAL A 239 14.40 1.51 2.12
N CYS A 240 14.88 0.28 2.30
CA CYS A 240 14.93 -0.44 3.54
C CYS A 240 16.26 -1.21 3.65
N PRO A 241 17.39 -0.53 3.92
CA PRO A 241 18.73 -1.16 3.98
C PRO A 241 18.92 -2.25 5.05
N GLU A 242 17.89 -2.56 5.83
CA GLU A 242 17.91 -3.58 6.88
C GLU A 242 16.85 -4.64 6.59
N SER A 243 16.47 -4.83 5.32
CA SER A 243 15.42 -5.74 4.89
C SER A 243 15.70 -6.27 3.49
N ALA A 244 16.21 -7.50 3.42
CA ALA A 244 16.59 -8.12 2.16
C ALA A 244 15.43 -8.34 1.16
N GLU A 245 14.18 -8.17 1.62
CA GLU A 245 12.98 -8.31 0.82
C GLU A 245 12.55 -7.01 0.13
N VAL A 246 13.04 -5.84 0.57
CA VAL A 246 12.46 -4.53 0.22
C VAL A 246 13.50 -3.53 -0.33
N THR A 247 13.87 -3.74 -1.59
CA THR A 247 14.87 -2.91 -2.30
C THR A 247 14.40 -1.51 -2.73
N LEU A 248 13.13 -1.36 -3.16
CA LEU A 248 12.60 -0.14 -3.76
C LEU A 248 11.10 0.04 -3.52
N THR A 249 10.60 1.26 -3.75
CA THR A 249 9.15 1.51 -3.70
C THR A 249 8.44 0.87 -4.88
N ASP A 250 7.60 -0.14 -4.62
CA ASP A 250 6.90 -0.90 -5.64
C ASP A 250 5.46 -1.24 -5.22
N PHE A 251 4.48 -0.67 -5.91
CA PHE A 251 3.06 -1.01 -5.78
C PHE A 251 2.52 -1.78 -7.01
N ARG A 252 3.35 -2.41 -7.84
CA ARG A 252 2.88 -3.23 -8.97
C ARG A 252 2.09 -4.44 -8.48
N ALA A 253 2.55 -5.09 -7.42
CA ALA A 253 1.81 -6.10 -6.70
C ALA A 253 1.02 -5.43 -5.57
N TYR A 254 -0.30 -5.46 -5.66
CA TYR A 254 -1.18 -4.90 -4.63
C TYR A 254 -2.44 -5.74 -4.47
N GLN A 255 -3.00 -5.68 -3.26
CA GLN A 255 -4.31 -6.19 -2.93
C GLN A 255 -5.36 -5.09 -3.12
N THR A 256 -6.38 -5.36 -3.93
CA THR A 256 -7.59 -4.54 -3.96
C THR A 256 -8.51 -4.94 -2.81
N VAL A 257 -8.91 -3.98 -1.99
CA VAL A 257 -9.87 -4.19 -0.89
C VAL A 257 -11.12 -3.36 -1.15
N ILE A 258 -12.27 -4.02 -1.21
CA ILE A 258 -13.57 -3.37 -1.36
C ILE A 258 -14.17 -3.17 0.03
N LEU A 259 -14.50 -1.92 0.37
CA LEU A 259 -14.98 -1.55 1.71
C LEU A 259 -16.51 -1.50 1.82
N ASP A 260 -17.24 -1.61 0.70
CA ASP A 260 -18.70 -1.79 0.67
C ASP A 260 -19.12 -2.85 -0.36
N PRO A 261 -18.87 -4.15 -0.10
CA PRO A 261 -19.23 -5.22 -1.05
C PRO A 261 -20.75 -5.38 -1.25
N GLU A 262 -21.57 -4.81 -0.36
CA GLU A 262 -23.05 -4.92 -0.39
C GLU A 262 -23.73 -3.75 -1.10
N GLY A 263 -22.98 -2.75 -1.59
CA GLY A 263 -23.50 -1.53 -2.20
C GLY A 263 -24.38 -1.76 -3.43
N GLU A 264 -25.40 -0.89 -3.63
CA GLU A 264 -26.34 -1.02 -4.76
C GLU A 264 -25.80 -0.47 -6.10
N THR A 265 -24.70 0.30 -6.07
CA THR A 265 -24.06 0.90 -7.26
C THR A 265 -22.94 0.03 -7.84
N GLN A 266 -22.21 -0.72 -7.01
CA GLN A 266 -21.19 -1.74 -7.35
C GLN A 266 -20.30 -1.36 -8.54
N ILE A 267 -19.69 -0.17 -8.45
CA ILE A 267 -18.59 0.19 -9.33
C ILE A 267 -17.32 0.03 -8.52
N ASP A 268 -16.55 -1.01 -8.81
CA ASP A 268 -15.25 -1.21 -8.18
C ASP A 268 -14.23 -0.16 -8.67
N PRO A 269 -13.27 0.25 -7.85
CA PRO A 269 -12.18 1.09 -8.30
C PRO A 269 -11.36 0.38 -9.39
N ASN A 270 -11.03 1.12 -10.45
CA ASN A 270 -10.09 0.67 -11.46
C ASN A 270 -8.72 1.30 -11.19
N TRP A 271 -7.73 0.49 -10.83
CA TRP A 271 -6.38 0.92 -10.50
C TRP A 271 -5.43 0.66 -11.67
N VAL A 272 -4.67 1.67 -12.06
CA VAL A 272 -3.63 1.58 -13.09
C VAL A 272 -2.30 1.93 -12.44
N VAL A 273 -1.34 1.02 -12.48
CA VAL A 273 -0.01 1.22 -11.90
C VAL A 273 0.98 1.62 -12.99
N LEU A 274 1.65 2.75 -12.80
CA LEU A 274 2.62 3.36 -13.69
C LEU A 274 3.96 3.54 -12.98
N ASN A 275 4.98 4.04 -13.67
CA ASN A 275 6.30 4.31 -13.11
C ASN A 275 6.86 3.13 -12.29
N GLN A 276 6.67 1.90 -12.79
CA GLN A 276 7.16 0.67 -12.15
C GLN A 276 6.73 0.51 -10.69
N GLY A 277 5.50 0.93 -10.35
CA GLY A 277 4.97 0.81 -8.99
C GLY A 277 5.06 2.09 -8.15
N MET A 278 5.67 3.16 -8.67
CA MET A 278 5.76 4.45 -7.96
C MET A 278 4.66 5.44 -8.34
N GLU A 279 3.69 5.04 -9.18
CA GLU A 279 2.52 5.85 -9.51
C GLU A 279 1.29 4.97 -9.65
N ILE A 280 0.18 5.43 -9.08
CA ILE A 280 -1.11 4.76 -9.18
C ILE A 280 -2.12 5.78 -9.68
N VAL A 281 -2.96 5.38 -10.62
CA VAL A 281 -4.09 6.16 -11.12
C VAL A 281 -5.37 5.40 -10.88
N GLN A 282 -6.40 6.08 -10.40
CA GLN A 282 -7.75 5.53 -10.28
C GLN A 282 -8.68 6.30 -11.21
N THR A 283 -9.46 5.58 -12.02
CA THR A 283 -10.19 6.19 -13.14
C THR A 283 -11.71 6.20 -12.97
N MET A 284 -12.27 5.55 -11.95
CA MET A 284 -13.71 5.33 -11.83
C MET A 284 -14.31 6.15 -10.70
N ASN A 285 -15.54 6.64 -10.88
CA ASN A 285 -16.31 7.07 -9.72
C ASN A 285 -16.85 5.82 -9.02
N SER A 286 -16.13 5.33 -8.02
CA SER A 286 -16.29 4.00 -7.45
C SER A 286 -16.77 4.00 -6.00
N ASP A 287 -17.25 2.84 -5.56
CA ASP A 287 -17.43 2.49 -4.15
C ASP A 287 -16.08 2.62 -3.38
N PRO A 288 -16.11 2.75 -2.03
CA PRO A 288 -14.89 2.93 -1.27
C PRO A 288 -13.97 1.71 -1.42
N GLY A 289 -12.71 1.98 -1.75
CA GLY A 289 -11.74 0.91 -1.94
C GLY A 289 -10.31 1.33 -1.69
N LEU A 290 -9.49 0.30 -1.51
CA LEU A 290 -8.06 0.40 -1.24
C LEU A 290 -7.27 -0.33 -2.32
N ALA A 291 -6.12 0.22 -2.69
CA ALA A 291 -5.04 -0.55 -3.29
C ALA A 291 -3.90 -0.62 -2.27
N VAL A 292 -3.64 -1.81 -1.73
CA VAL A 292 -2.72 -2.04 -0.61
C VAL A 292 -1.51 -2.82 -1.11
N GLY A 293 -0.30 -2.28 -0.95
CA GLY A 293 0.93 -3.03 -1.23
C GLY A 293 1.04 -4.25 -0.32
N TYR A 294 1.83 -5.25 -0.71
CA TYR A 294 2.02 -6.46 0.10
C TYR A 294 3.05 -6.26 1.21
N THR A 295 4.07 -5.43 0.99
CA THR A 295 5.10 -5.14 1.99
C THR A 295 4.50 -4.49 3.23
N ALA A 296 4.81 -5.06 4.39
CA ALA A 296 4.47 -4.55 5.71
C ALA A 296 5.67 -3.86 6.35
N PHE A 297 5.40 -2.89 7.22
CA PHE A 297 6.43 -2.07 7.85
C PHE A 297 6.18 -1.94 9.35
N ASN A 298 7.26 -1.92 10.11
CA ASN A 298 7.27 -1.50 11.51
C ASN A 298 7.23 0.04 11.53
N GLY A 299 8.38 0.71 11.49
CA GLY A 299 8.49 2.16 11.29
C GLY A 299 8.64 2.56 9.82
N VAL A 300 7.88 3.57 9.40
CA VAL A 300 7.90 3.98 7.99
C VAL A 300 7.75 5.49 7.80
N ASP A 301 8.50 6.02 6.85
CA ASP A 301 8.20 7.31 6.22
C ASP A 301 7.59 7.06 4.85
N PHE A 302 6.40 7.59 4.59
CA PHE A 302 5.68 7.40 3.32
C PHE A 302 5.27 8.75 2.74
N GLU A 303 5.65 8.99 1.49
CA GLU A 303 5.38 10.25 0.80
C GLU A 303 4.91 10.00 -0.64
N GLY A 304 4.19 10.97 -1.16
CA GLY A 304 3.66 10.89 -2.52
C GLY A 304 2.97 12.18 -2.89
N THR A 305 2.57 12.30 -4.15
CA THR A 305 1.86 13.46 -4.66
C THR A 305 0.46 13.05 -5.09
N PHE A 306 -0.58 13.62 -4.47
CA PHE A 306 -1.94 13.44 -4.98
C PHE A 306 -2.29 14.59 -5.91
N HIS A 307 -3.02 14.25 -6.97
CA HIS A 307 -3.52 15.19 -7.96
C HIS A 307 -4.83 14.65 -8.53
N ILE A 308 -5.90 15.43 -8.46
CA ILE A 308 -7.20 15.07 -9.04
C ILE A 308 -7.23 15.71 -10.43
N ASN A 309 -7.09 14.90 -11.48
CA ASN A 309 -6.93 15.38 -12.87
C ASN A 309 -8.27 15.69 -13.56
N THR A 310 -9.28 16.07 -12.77
CA THR A 310 -10.61 16.43 -13.28
C THR A 310 -11.14 17.65 -12.54
N VAL A 311 -12.22 18.22 -13.07
CA VAL A 311 -13.07 19.23 -12.44
C VAL A 311 -14.45 18.66 -12.07
N THR A 312 -14.62 17.34 -12.28
CA THR A 312 -15.83 16.59 -11.95
C THR A 312 -15.66 15.96 -10.58
N ASP A 313 -16.80 15.89 -9.89
CA ASP A 313 -16.89 15.40 -8.52
C ASP A 313 -16.14 16.23 -7.47
N ASP A 314 -16.40 15.98 -6.19
CA ASP A 314 -15.84 16.74 -5.06
C ASP A 314 -15.53 15.85 -3.84
N ASP A 315 -15.31 14.58 -4.09
CA ASP A 315 -15.35 13.47 -3.15
C ASP A 315 -13.98 13.10 -2.54
N TYR A 316 -13.88 11.92 -1.93
CA TYR A 316 -12.77 11.55 -1.06
C TYR A 316 -11.61 10.88 -1.81
N VAL A 317 -10.41 11.40 -1.56
CA VAL A 317 -9.13 10.82 -1.93
C VAL A 317 -8.24 10.69 -0.70
N GLY A 318 -7.34 9.72 -0.67
CA GLY A 318 -6.47 9.51 0.47
C GLY A 318 -5.39 8.47 0.28
N PHE A 319 -4.74 8.14 1.38
CA PHE A 319 -3.83 7.01 1.50
C PHE A 319 -4.00 6.35 2.86
N ILE A 320 -3.56 5.10 2.96
CA ILE A 320 -3.61 4.31 4.19
C ILE A 320 -2.20 3.93 4.64
N PHE A 321 -2.09 3.61 5.91
CA PHE A 321 -0.89 3.05 6.52
C PHE A 321 -1.27 2.21 7.73
N GLY A 322 -0.35 1.35 8.17
CA GLY A 322 -0.61 0.41 9.24
C GLY A 322 -1.82 -0.47 8.94
N TYR A 323 -1.99 -0.86 7.67
CA TYR A 323 -3.05 -1.77 7.26
C TYR A 323 -2.70 -3.19 7.70
N GLN A 324 -3.55 -3.77 8.55
CA GLN A 324 -3.43 -5.16 9.00
C GLN A 324 -4.52 -5.99 8.31
N ASP A 325 -5.76 -5.53 8.41
CA ASP A 325 -6.93 -6.14 7.78
C ASP A 325 -7.96 -5.08 7.34
N SER A 326 -9.02 -5.49 6.64
CA SER A 326 -10.04 -4.58 6.10
C SER A 326 -10.87 -3.82 7.15
N SER A 327 -10.64 -4.10 8.43
CA SER A 327 -11.27 -3.51 9.60
C SER A 327 -10.26 -2.78 10.50
N SER A 328 -8.95 -2.91 10.24
CA SER A 328 -7.86 -2.41 11.10
C SER A 328 -6.81 -1.69 10.25
N PHE A 329 -6.92 -0.36 10.12
CA PHE A 329 -5.98 0.47 9.36
C PHE A 329 -6.12 1.96 9.67
N TYR A 330 -5.03 2.72 9.48
CA TYR A 330 -5.11 4.18 9.52
C TYR A 330 -5.40 4.71 8.12
N VAL A 331 -6.18 5.79 8.04
CA VAL A 331 -6.50 6.46 6.77
C VAL A 331 -6.33 7.96 6.90
N VAL A 332 -5.61 8.53 5.94
CA VAL A 332 -5.59 9.96 5.68
C VAL A 332 -6.49 10.19 4.47
N MET A 333 -7.52 11.00 4.63
CA MET A 333 -8.50 11.28 3.58
C MET A 333 -8.82 12.77 3.47
N TRP A 334 -9.12 13.22 2.26
CA TRP A 334 -9.40 14.62 1.97
C TRP A 334 -10.57 14.72 0.98
N LYS A 335 -11.58 15.52 1.36
CA LYS A 335 -12.74 15.86 0.50
C LYS A 335 -12.69 17.33 0.08
N GLN A 336 -13.19 17.65 -1.12
CA GLN A 336 -13.24 19.03 -1.62
C GLN A 336 -14.39 19.86 -1.03
N MET A 337 -15.61 19.32 -0.99
CA MET A 337 -16.80 20.04 -0.54
C MET A 337 -17.50 19.36 0.64
N GLU A 338 -18.41 20.09 1.29
CA GLU A 338 -19.28 19.51 2.33
C GLU A 338 -20.42 18.72 1.68
N GLN A 339 -20.67 17.49 2.13
CA GLN A 339 -21.74 16.66 1.59
C GLN A 339 -22.27 15.64 2.60
N THR A 340 -23.59 15.53 2.70
CA THR A 340 -24.22 14.39 3.38
C THR A 340 -24.26 13.20 2.42
N TYR A 341 -23.77 12.04 2.85
CA TYR A 341 -23.83 10.82 2.04
C TYR A 341 -25.29 10.49 1.69
N TRP A 342 -25.53 10.04 0.46
CA TRP A 342 -26.89 9.86 -0.04
C TRP A 342 -27.62 8.70 0.64
N GLN A 343 -26.91 7.64 1.05
CA GLN A 343 -27.48 6.57 1.86
C GLN A 343 -27.50 6.97 3.34
N THR A 344 -28.71 7.18 3.88
CA THR A 344 -28.91 7.55 5.29
C THR A 344 -28.95 6.34 6.23
N VAL A 345 -28.81 5.13 5.69
CA VAL A 345 -28.74 3.85 6.42
C VAL A 345 -27.29 3.36 6.31
N PRO A 346 -26.70 2.84 7.39
CA PRO A 346 -27.27 2.60 8.73
C PRO A 346 -27.44 3.87 9.58
N PHE A 347 -26.73 4.96 9.26
CA PHE A 347 -26.90 6.26 9.90
C PHE A 347 -26.56 7.40 8.94
N ARG A 348 -26.98 8.61 9.27
CA ARG A 348 -26.68 9.79 8.45
C ARG A 348 -25.21 10.21 8.59
N ALA A 349 -24.42 9.99 7.55
CA ALA A 349 -23.04 10.45 7.46
C ALA A 349 -22.94 11.82 6.78
N THR A 350 -22.12 12.72 7.32
CA THR A 350 -21.88 14.06 6.76
C THR A 350 -20.38 14.26 6.71
N ALA A 351 -19.88 14.62 5.54
CA ALA A 351 -18.48 14.91 5.27
C ALA A 351 -18.27 16.43 5.23
N GLU A 352 -17.23 16.91 5.90
CA GLU A 352 -16.76 18.29 5.81
C GLU A 352 -15.44 18.35 5.00
N PRO A 353 -15.19 19.45 4.28
CA PRO A 353 -13.94 19.63 3.57
C PRO A 353 -12.81 19.90 4.55
N ALA A 354 -11.90 18.94 4.70
CA ALA A 354 -10.68 19.05 5.49
C ALA A 354 -9.81 17.81 5.25
N LEU A 355 -8.50 17.93 5.41
CA LEU A 355 -7.64 16.75 5.56
C LEU A 355 -7.97 16.10 6.91
N GLN A 356 -8.22 14.80 6.91
CA GLN A 356 -8.62 14.04 8.08
C GLN A 356 -7.68 12.86 8.26
N LEU A 357 -7.23 12.63 9.49
CA LEU A 357 -6.54 11.42 9.91
C LEU A 357 -7.48 10.62 10.81
N LYS A 358 -7.79 9.39 10.41
CA LYS A 358 -8.67 8.49 11.15
C LYS A 358 -7.98 7.16 11.41
N VAL A 359 -8.41 6.52 12.50
CA VAL A 359 -8.14 5.12 12.78
C VAL A 359 -9.42 4.34 12.52
N VAL A 360 -9.31 3.27 11.75
CA VAL A 360 -10.37 2.30 11.51
C VAL A 360 -10.09 1.09 12.38
N LYS A 361 -11.04 0.78 13.28
CA LYS A 361 -11.03 -0.42 14.12
C LYS A 361 -12.47 -0.91 14.17
N SER A 362 -12.90 -1.48 13.05
CA SER A 362 -14.29 -1.83 12.78
C SER A 362 -14.68 -3.15 13.42
N HIS A 363 -15.82 -3.17 14.10
CA HIS A 363 -16.41 -4.40 14.62
C HIS A 363 -17.26 -5.14 13.57
N THR A 364 -17.71 -4.43 12.53
CA THR A 364 -18.57 -5.01 11.48
C THR A 364 -17.78 -5.42 10.24
N GLY A 365 -16.63 -4.78 10.00
CA GLY A 365 -15.83 -4.95 8.79
C GLY A 365 -16.44 -4.23 7.58
N PRO A 366 -15.96 -4.54 6.36
CA PRO A 366 -16.51 -4.01 5.12
C PRO A 366 -18.03 -4.14 5.00
N GLY A 367 -18.69 -3.06 4.60
CA GLY A 367 -20.15 -2.98 4.46
C GLY A 367 -20.70 -1.60 4.83
N GLU A 368 -22.02 -1.52 4.95
CA GLU A 368 -22.73 -0.23 5.05
C GLU A 368 -22.33 0.61 6.28
N PHE A 369 -21.99 -0.03 7.41
CA PHE A 369 -21.59 0.65 8.65
C PHE A 369 -20.24 1.32 8.50
N LEU A 370 -19.22 0.56 8.10
CA LEU A 370 -17.87 1.08 7.87
C LEU A 370 -17.86 2.14 6.76
N ARG A 371 -18.60 1.92 5.66
CA ARG A 371 -18.78 2.90 4.59
C ARG A 371 -19.27 4.26 5.12
N ASN A 372 -20.39 4.28 5.83
CA ASN A 372 -20.94 5.52 6.37
C ASN A 372 -20.01 6.16 7.41
N ALA A 373 -19.28 5.34 8.19
CA ALA A 373 -18.30 5.81 9.17
C ALA A 373 -17.09 6.47 8.51
N LEU A 374 -16.59 5.90 7.43
CA LEU A 374 -15.50 6.47 6.63
C LEU A 374 -15.91 7.81 6.02
N TRP A 375 -17.13 7.92 5.49
CA TRP A 375 -17.64 9.18 4.96
C TRP A 375 -17.84 10.24 6.06
N HIS A 376 -18.30 9.84 7.24
CA HIS A 376 -18.66 10.78 8.30
C HIS A 376 -17.42 11.50 8.85
N THR A 377 -17.47 12.83 8.94
CA THR A 377 -16.45 13.63 9.62
C THR A 377 -16.72 13.64 11.12
N GLY A 378 -16.24 12.60 11.80
CA GLY A 378 -16.32 12.47 13.25
C GLY A 378 -16.03 11.05 13.70
N ASP A 379 -16.25 10.80 14.99
CA ASP A 379 -16.18 9.45 15.56
C ASP A 379 -17.48 8.69 15.26
N THR A 380 -17.35 7.44 14.86
CA THR A 380 -18.43 6.46 14.76
C THR A 380 -18.08 5.28 15.68
N GLN A 381 -18.87 5.10 16.74
CA GLN A 381 -18.57 4.12 17.79
C GLN A 381 -18.47 2.70 17.24
N GLY A 382 -17.35 2.02 17.51
CA GLY A 382 -17.08 0.64 17.07
C GLY A 382 -16.70 0.52 15.59
N GLU A 383 -16.46 1.64 14.90
CA GLU A 383 -16.11 1.66 13.48
C GLU A 383 -14.86 2.48 13.22
N VAL A 384 -14.95 3.80 13.39
CA VAL A 384 -13.91 4.76 12.98
C VAL A 384 -13.80 5.86 14.02
N LYS A 385 -12.56 6.25 14.35
CA LYS A 385 -12.29 7.40 15.24
C LYS A 385 -11.43 8.42 14.52
N MET A 386 -11.77 9.69 14.65
CA MET A 386 -11.00 10.80 14.11
C MET A 386 -9.86 11.13 15.07
N LEU A 387 -8.62 10.99 14.60
CA LEU A 387 -7.43 11.33 15.38
C LEU A 387 -7.05 12.80 15.20
N TRP A 388 -7.21 13.32 13.99
CA TRP A 388 -6.90 14.70 13.68
C TRP A 388 -7.72 15.19 12.47
N ARG A 389 -7.95 16.50 12.42
CA ARG A 389 -8.57 17.19 11.29
C ARG A 389 -7.92 18.55 11.11
N ASP A 390 -7.67 18.92 9.85
CA ASP A 390 -7.17 20.24 9.51
C ASP A 390 -8.14 21.34 10.00
N PRO A 391 -7.74 22.21 10.93
CA PRO A 391 -8.62 23.24 11.50
C PRO A 391 -9.02 24.31 10.49
N ARG A 392 -8.37 24.37 9.32
CA ARG A 392 -8.69 25.35 8.28
C ARG A 392 -9.97 25.00 7.53
N ASN A 393 -10.40 23.74 7.58
CA ASN A 393 -11.56 23.22 6.85
C ASN A 393 -11.54 23.61 5.36
N VAL A 394 -10.40 23.36 4.70
CA VAL A 394 -10.21 23.65 3.27
C VAL A 394 -10.13 22.33 2.53
N GLY A 395 -10.91 22.20 1.46
CA GLY A 395 -10.86 21.08 0.53
C GLY A 395 -9.73 21.20 -0.50
N TRP A 396 -9.44 20.11 -1.20
CA TRP A 396 -8.49 20.12 -2.31
C TRP A 396 -9.02 20.95 -3.49
N LYS A 397 -8.11 21.43 -4.33
CA LYS A 397 -8.46 22.18 -5.55
C LYS A 397 -8.31 21.29 -6.78
N ASP A 398 -9.19 21.46 -7.75
CA ASP A 398 -9.12 20.77 -9.04
C ASP A 398 -7.75 20.94 -9.69
N LYS A 399 -7.25 19.87 -10.31
CA LYS A 399 -6.01 19.88 -11.11
C LYS A 399 -4.83 20.53 -10.39
N THR A 400 -4.76 20.35 -9.08
CA THR A 400 -3.72 20.91 -8.22
C THR A 400 -2.95 19.79 -7.55
N SER A 401 -1.63 19.82 -7.68
CA SER A 401 -0.75 18.82 -7.07
C SER A 401 -0.40 19.21 -5.64
N TYR A 402 -0.45 18.21 -4.77
CA TYR A 402 -0.08 18.35 -3.38
C TYR A 402 0.81 17.18 -2.97
N ARG A 403 1.85 17.44 -2.19
CA ARG A 403 2.75 16.40 -1.68
C ARG A 403 2.45 16.11 -0.22
N TRP A 404 2.21 14.85 0.13
CA TRP A 404 2.12 14.43 1.52
C TRP A 404 3.44 13.85 1.99
N HIS A 405 3.67 13.95 3.30
CA HIS A 405 4.70 13.21 4.01
C HIS A 405 4.07 12.65 5.29
N LEU A 406 4.08 11.33 5.42
CA LEU A 406 3.73 10.58 6.61
C LEU A 406 5.02 10.14 7.30
N SER A 407 5.06 10.28 8.63
CA SER A 407 6.00 9.58 9.49
C SER A 407 5.22 8.78 10.53
N HIS A 408 5.43 7.47 10.55
CA HIS A 408 4.81 6.54 11.48
C HIS A 408 5.87 5.77 12.26
N ARG A 409 5.80 5.80 13.60
CA ARG A 409 6.67 5.03 14.52
C ARG A 409 5.79 4.27 15.51
N PRO A 410 5.28 3.08 15.14
CA PRO A 410 4.31 2.36 15.96
C PRO A 410 4.86 1.91 17.31
N GLN A 411 6.17 1.71 17.48
CA GLN A 411 6.81 1.40 18.76
C GLN A 411 6.44 2.40 19.87
N VAL A 412 6.22 3.67 19.51
CA VAL A 412 5.77 4.73 20.43
C VAL A 412 4.42 5.36 20.03
N GLY A 413 3.78 4.83 18.99
CA GLY A 413 2.53 5.34 18.43
C GLY A 413 2.64 6.71 17.76
N TYR A 414 3.84 7.13 17.35
CA TYR A 414 4.03 8.43 16.71
C TYR A 414 3.42 8.43 15.31
N ILE A 415 2.54 9.38 15.03
CA ILE A 415 2.02 9.65 13.70
C ILE A 415 2.17 11.14 13.42
N ARG A 416 2.68 11.49 12.24
CA ARG A 416 2.66 12.86 11.74
C ARG A 416 2.43 12.90 10.24
N VAL A 417 1.50 13.76 9.83
CA VAL A 417 1.14 14.00 8.43
C VAL A 417 1.38 15.46 8.10
N LYS A 418 2.17 15.71 7.06
CA LYS A 418 2.39 17.04 6.48
C LYS A 418 1.89 17.07 5.05
N LEU A 419 1.33 18.21 4.66
CA LEU A 419 0.77 18.44 3.34
C LEU A 419 1.35 19.71 2.73
N TYR A 420 1.81 19.63 1.49
CA TYR A 420 2.42 20.74 0.77
C TYR A 420 1.63 21.04 -0.51
N GLU A 421 1.34 22.32 -0.75
CA GLU A 421 0.87 22.83 -2.05
C GLU A 421 2.06 23.49 -2.74
N GLY A 422 2.60 22.87 -3.80
CA GLY A 422 3.91 23.23 -4.32
C GLY A 422 4.99 23.08 -3.23
N THR A 423 5.71 24.17 -2.92
CA THR A 423 6.73 24.18 -1.85
C THR A 423 6.20 24.65 -0.50
N GLN A 424 4.93 25.08 -0.42
CA GLN A 424 4.36 25.66 0.78
C GLN A 424 3.72 24.58 1.64
N LEU A 425 4.16 24.44 2.89
CA LEU A 425 3.46 23.63 3.89
C LEU A 425 2.08 24.25 4.14
N VAL A 426 1.03 23.51 3.81
CA VAL A 426 -0.36 23.94 3.98
C VAL A 426 -0.99 23.30 5.21
N ALA A 427 -0.77 22.01 5.48
CA ALA A 427 -1.27 21.34 6.68
C ALA A 427 -0.15 20.58 7.40
N ASP A 428 -0.22 20.55 8.73
CA ASP A 428 0.63 19.74 9.60
C ASP A 428 -0.26 19.21 10.72
N SER A 429 -0.27 17.90 10.93
CA SER A 429 -1.03 17.29 12.02
C SER A 429 -0.46 17.59 13.41
N ASP A 430 0.76 18.13 13.46
CA ASP A 430 1.65 18.00 14.61
C ASP A 430 1.82 16.51 14.99
N VAL A 431 2.35 16.25 16.18
CA VAL A 431 2.48 14.88 16.70
C VAL A 431 1.12 14.38 17.14
N VAL A 432 0.66 13.31 16.50
CA VAL A 432 -0.49 12.50 16.92
C VAL A 432 0.06 11.23 17.56
N ILE A 433 -0.52 10.80 18.68
CA ILE A 433 -0.14 9.57 19.37
C ILE A 433 -1.32 8.60 19.35
N ASP A 434 -1.16 7.48 18.66
CA ASP A 434 -2.13 6.40 18.61
C ASP A 434 -1.42 5.04 18.46
N THR A 435 -1.97 3.98 19.03
CA THR A 435 -1.30 2.66 19.16
C THR A 435 -2.22 1.50 18.76
N ASN A 436 -3.32 1.79 18.06
CA ASN A 436 -4.27 0.76 17.65
C ASN A 436 -3.70 -0.23 16.64
N MET A 437 -2.78 0.22 15.77
CA MET A 437 -2.05 -0.66 14.85
C MET A 437 -0.56 -0.43 15.03
N ARG A 438 0.19 -1.49 15.33
CA ARG A 438 1.63 -1.44 15.64
C ARG A 438 2.53 -1.71 14.42
N GLY A 439 2.08 -1.28 13.27
CA GLY A 439 2.75 -1.47 11.99
C GLY A 439 1.74 -1.93 10.95
N GLY A 440 2.23 -2.42 9.82
CA GLY A 440 1.43 -3.00 8.76
C GLY A 440 1.71 -2.38 7.39
N ARG A 441 0.79 -2.60 6.45
CA ARG A 441 0.99 -2.30 5.04
C ARG A 441 0.58 -0.88 4.67
N LEU A 442 1.04 -0.44 3.50
CA LEU A 442 0.75 0.87 2.92
C LEU A 442 -0.20 0.75 1.73
N GLY A 443 -0.88 1.83 1.38
CA GLY A 443 -1.75 1.84 0.21
C GLY A 443 -2.39 3.19 -0.08
N VAL A 444 -3.21 3.21 -1.13
CA VAL A 444 -4.00 4.37 -1.54
C VAL A 444 -5.49 4.12 -1.29
N PHE A 445 -6.25 5.20 -1.10
CA PHE A 445 -7.67 5.16 -0.76
C PHE A 445 -8.48 6.08 -1.66
N CYS A 446 -9.59 5.59 -2.22
CA CYS A 446 -10.59 6.42 -2.89
C CYS A 446 -11.99 6.10 -2.37
N PHE A 447 -12.87 7.09 -2.42
CA PHE A 447 -14.30 6.89 -2.18
C PHE A 447 -15.08 7.93 -2.99
N SER A 448 -15.77 7.47 -4.03
CA SER A 448 -16.67 8.24 -4.90
C SER A 448 -15.97 9.35 -5.70
N GLN A 449 -14.67 9.22 -5.98
CA GLN A 449 -13.91 10.20 -6.75
C GLN A 449 -13.14 9.52 -7.87
N GLU A 450 -13.29 10.04 -9.10
CA GLU A 450 -12.60 9.56 -10.30
C GLU A 450 -11.35 10.40 -10.64
N ASN A 451 -10.52 9.87 -11.54
CA ASN A 451 -9.34 10.53 -12.12
C ASN A 451 -8.33 11.02 -11.08
N ILE A 452 -8.06 10.18 -10.09
CA ILE A 452 -7.08 10.44 -9.04
C ILE A 452 -5.72 9.92 -9.49
N ILE A 453 -4.68 10.72 -9.30
CA ILE A 453 -3.28 10.33 -9.50
C ILE A 453 -2.55 10.42 -8.17
N TRP A 454 -1.99 9.29 -7.72
CA TRP A 454 -0.97 9.23 -6.67
C TRP A 454 0.38 9.01 -7.35
N SER A 455 1.12 10.09 -7.54
CA SER A 455 2.36 10.15 -8.33
C SER A 455 3.60 10.21 -7.43
N ASN A 456 4.72 9.68 -7.93
CA ASN A 456 6.02 9.70 -7.25
C ASN A 456 5.91 9.28 -5.78
N LEU A 457 5.24 8.13 -5.59
CA LEU A 457 5.14 7.38 -4.34
C LEU A 457 6.53 6.94 -3.91
N ARG A 458 6.82 7.12 -2.62
CA ARG A 458 8.06 6.66 -1.98
C ARG A 458 7.77 6.27 -0.55
N TYR A 459 8.20 5.08 -0.16
CA TYR A 459 8.32 4.72 1.25
C TYR A 459 9.78 4.46 1.60
N ARG A 460 10.10 4.55 2.90
CA ARG A 460 11.39 4.19 3.46
C ARG A 460 11.19 3.57 4.84
N CYS A 461 11.84 2.45 5.11
CA CYS A 461 11.93 1.92 6.47
C CYS A 461 12.66 2.93 7.35
N ASN A 462 12.06 3.27 8.49
CA ASN A 462 12.65 4.22 9.42
C ASN A 462 12.06 4.06 10.82
N ASP A 463 12.84 3.43 11.70
CA ASP A 463 12.48 3.24 13.11
C ASP A 463 13.05 4.33 14.03
N THR A 464 13.82 5.27 13.48
CA THR A 464 14.36 6.38 14.27
C THR A 464 13.22 7.30 14.72
N ILE A 465 13.00 7.38 16.04
CA ILE A 465 11.96 8.22 16.63
C ILE A 465 12.33 9.71 16.44
N PRO A 466 11.44 10.53 15.85
CA PRO A 466 11.69 11.96 15.66
C PRO A 466 11.92 12.73 16.97
N ASP A 467 12.86 13.69 16.95
CA ASP A 467 13.25 14.51 18.11
C ASP A 467 12.09 15.24 18.79
N ASP A 468 11.07 15.63 18.01
CA ASP A 468 9.91 16.37 18.51
C ASP A 468 8.93 15.52 19.33
N PHE A 469 9.04 14.19 19.27
CA PHE A 469 8.26 13.28 20.10
C PHE A 469 8.49 13.53 21.59
N MET A 470 9.74 13.58 22.03
CA MET A 470 10.07 13.75 23.45
C MET A 470 9.63 15.11 24.00
N ALA A 471 9.65 16.15 23.16
CA ALA A 471 9.16 17.47 23.51
C ALA A 471 7.64 17.48 23.67
N HIS A 472 6.92 16.87 22.72
CA HIS A 472 5.47 16.77 22.75
C HIS A 472 4.96 15.91 23.91
N HIS A 473 5.54 14.72 24.11
CA HIS A 473 5.16 13.79 25.18
C HIS A 473 5.27 14.44 26.58
N LYS A 474 6.33 15.23 26.81
CA LYS A 474 6.46 16.01 28.06
C LYS A 474 5.35 17.07 28.23
N GLN A 475 4.94 17.75 27.16
CA GLN A 475 3.87 18.73 27.22
C GLN A 475 2.51 18.10 27.54
N VAL A 476 2.20 16.95 26.94
CA VAL A 476 0.96 16.20 27.20
C VAL A 476 0.92 15.73 28.65
N LEU A 477 2.01 15.13 29.16
CA LEU A 477 2.09 14.68 30.56
C LEU A 477 1.92 15.83 31.57
N MET A 478 2.41 17.03 31.25
CA MET A 478 2.21 18.21 32.10
C MET A 478 0.74 18.69 32.12
N HIS A 479 -0.02 18.49 31.05
CA HIS A 479 -1.44 18.88 30.98
C HIS A 479 -2.38 17.86 31.64
N VAL A 480 -1.96 16.59 31.76
CA VAL A 480 -2.74 15.53 32.45
C VAL A 480 -2.62 15.63 33.99
N GLN A 481 -1.64 16.36 34.52
CA GLN A 481 -1.42 16.55 35.96
C GLN A 481 -2.17 17.74 36.60
N VAL A 482 -3.23 18.28 35.98
CA VAL A 482 -4.03 19.40 36.51
C VAL A 482 -5.43 18.98 36.96
#